data_AF-A0A5J4P7N6-F1
#
_entry.id   AF-A0A5J4P7N6-F1
#
_cell.length_a   1.000
_cell.length_b   1.000
_cell.length_c   1.000
_cell.angle_alpha   90.00
_cell.angle_beta   90.00
_cell.angle_gamma   90.00
#
_symmetry.space_group_name_H-M   'P 1'
#
loop_
_entity.id
_entity.type
_entity.pdbx_description
1 polymer ?
#
loop_
_entity_poly.entity_id
_entity_poly.type
_entity_poly.pdbx_seq_one_letter_code
_entity_poly.pdbx_strand_id
1 'polypeptide(L)' 'MALIKIEGNDFPTIPIGNSDALKVGEWVLAVGNPFNLTSTVTAGIVSAKARSLGVYNGGVES' A
#
# COMPACT_ATOMS: atom_id res chain seq x y z
N MET A 1 4.40 9.57 4.11
CA MET A 1 5.18 8.36 4.48
C MET A 1 5.94 8.63 5.76
N ALA A 2 6.21 7.60 6.55
CA ALA A 2 7.03 7.69 7.77
C ALA A 2 8.12 6.61 7.74
N LEU A 3 9.27 6.90 8.35
CA LEU A 3 10.40 5.97 8.49
C LEU A 3 10.72 5.80 9.98
N ILE A 4 10.88 4.55 10.41
CA ILE A 4 11.17 4.19 11.80
C ILE A 4 12.38 3.25 11.79
N LYS A 5 13.27 3.41 12.78
CA LYS A 5 14.39 2.51 13.04
C LYS A 5 14.07 1.64 14.24
N ILE A 6 14.31 0.33 14.10
CA ILE A 6 14.23 -0.64 15.18
C ILE A 6 15.68 -0.97 15.58
N GLU A 7 15.96 -0.97 16.88
CA GLU A 7 17.24 -1.41 17.44
C GLU A 7 17.29 -2.94 17.55
N GLY A 8 18.40 -3.54 17.12
CA GLY A 8 18.58 -4.99 17.07
C GLY A 8 19.35 -5.44 15.82
N ASN A 9 19.62 -6.74 15.73
CA ASN A 9 20.43 -7.36 14.67
C ASN A 9 19.62 -8.47 13.96
N ASP A 10 20.07 -8.89 12.78
CA ASP A 10 19.58 -10.07 12.05
C ASP A 10 18.07 -10.07 11.69
N PHE A 11 17.49 -8.90 11.41
CA PHE A 11 16.11 -8.83 10.93
C PHE A 11 15.96 -9.28 9.48
N PRO A 12 14.89 -10.01 9.13
CA PRO A 12 14.58 -10.32 7.74
C PRO A 12 14.24 -9.03 6.98
N THR A 13 14.64 -8.99 5.72
CA THR A 13 14.29 -7.89 4.80
C THR A 13 13.41 -8.40 3.68
N ILE A 14 12.61 -7.51 3.11
CA ILE A 14 11.80 -7.79 1.93
C ILE A 14 12.45 -7.14 0.70
N PRO A 15 12.60 -7.85 -0.43
CA PRO A 15 13.01 -7.23 -1.68
C PRO A 15 11.95 -6.21 -2.14
N ILE A 16 12.40 -5.06 -2.64
CA ILE A 16 11.51 -4.04 -3.20
C ILE A 16 11.34 -4.27 -4.70
N GLY A 17 10.10 -4.37 -5.15
CA GLY A 17 9.74 -4.45 -6.57
C GLY A 17 9.57 -3.08 -7.23
N ASN A 18 9.61 -3.06 -8.57
CA ASN A 18 9.32 -1.85 -9.34
C ASN A 18 7.80 -1.67 -9.53
N SER A 19 7.20 -0.66 -8.92
CA SER A 19 5.76 -0.36 -9.04
C SER A 19 5.33 0.08 -10.44
N ASP A 20 6.23 0.64 -11.25
CA ASP A 20 5.90 1.08 -12.60
C ASP A 20 5.68 -0.11 -13.54
N ALA A 21 6.32 -1.24 -13.25
CA ALA A 21 6.20 -2.47 -14.03
C ALA A 21 4.90 -3.25 -13.78
N LEU A 22 4.16 -2.96 -12.70
CA LEU A 22 2.89 -3.61 -12.38
C LEU A 22 1.83 -3.39 -13.46
N LYS A 23 0.92 -4.35 -13.62
CA LYS A 23 -0.19 -4.29 -14.58
C LYS A 23 -1.54 -4.47 -13.88
N VAL A 24 -2.58 -3.84 -14.43
CA VAL A 24 -3.96 -4.06 -13.99
C VAL A 24 -4.33 -5.52 -14.25
N GLY A 25 -4.98 -6.16 -13.28
CA GLY A 25 -5.33 -7.58 -13.29
C GLY A 25 -4.28 -8.52 -12.68
N GLU A 26 -3.07 -8.03 -12.38
CA GLU A 26 -2.07 -8.85 -11.69
C GLU A 26 -2.51 -9.20 -10.28
N TRP A 27 -2.25 -10.45 -9.89
CA TRP A 27 -2.53 -10.95 -8.54
C TRP A 27 -1.65 -10.26 -7.51
N VAL A 28 -2.25 -9.88 -6.39
CA VAL A 28 -1.58 -9.25 -5.25
C VAL A 28 -2.05 -9.85 -3.94
N LEU A 29 -1.19 -9.76 -2.93
CA LEU A 29 -1.50 -10.05 -1.54
C LEU A 29 -1.33 -8.77 -0.71
N ALA A 30 -2.33 -8.44 0.11
CA ALA A 30 -2.25 -7.40 1.12
C ALA A 30 -2.03 -8.05 2.50
N VAL A 31 -1.02 -7.58 3.23
CA VAL A 31 -0.66 -8.08 4.57
C VAL A 31 -0.75 -6.92 5.56
N GLY A 32 -1.42 -7.12 6.70
CA GLY A 32 -1.57 -6.10 7.73
C GLY A 32 -2.30 -6.60 8.97
N ASN A 33 -2.70 -5.68 9.85
CA ASN A 33 -3.49 -5.98 11.04
C ASN A 33 -4.69 -5.01 11.13
N PRO A 34 -5.76 -5.27 10.37
CA PRO A 34 -7.01 -4.54 10.53
C PRO A 34 -7.71 -4.97 11.83
N PHE A 35 -8.29 -4.01 12.57
CA PHE A 35 -9.10 -4.25 13.78
C PHE A 35 -8.39 -4.95 14.95
N ASN A 36 -7.06 -4.90 15.02
CA ASN A 36 -6.26 -5.59 16.05
C ASN A 36 -6.48 -7.11 16.10
N LEU A 37 -6.93 -7.69 14.99
CA LEU A 37 -7.01 -9.15 14.81
C LEU A 37 -5.64 -9.63 14.30
N THR A 38 -5.15 -10.73 14.86
CA THR A 38 -3.86 -11.35 14.50
C THR A 38 -3.59 -11.30 12.99
N SER A 39 -2.36 -10.95 12.59
CA SER A 39 -1.88 -10.73 11.21
C SER A 39 -2.78 -11.29 10.10
N THR A 40 -3.41 -10.40 9.34
CA THR A 40 -4.36 -10.72 8.26
C THR A 40 -3.66 -10.67 6.90
N VAL A 41 -3.98 -11.66 6.06
CA VAL A 41 -3.57 -11.73 4.65
C VAL A 41 -4.81 -11.78 3.77
N THR A 42 -4.86 -10.96 2.72
CA THR A 42 -5.97 -10.93 1.76
C THR A 42 -5.45 -10.99 0.33
N ALA A 43 -6.08 -11.80 -0.52
CA ALA A 43 -5.75 -11.90 -1.93
C ALA A 43 -6.68 -11.04 -2.80
N GLY A 44 -6.14 -10.47 -3.87
CA GLY A 44 -6.90 -9.68 -4.83
C GLY A 44 -6.12 -9.42 -6.11
N ILE A 45 -6.55 -8.41 -6.86
CA ILE A 45 -5.90 -7.99 -8.10
C ILE A 45 -5.61 -6.48 -8.09
N VAL A 46 -4.63 -6.04 -8.87
CA VAL A 46 -4.45 -4.63 -9.19
C VAL A 46 -5.65 -4.15 -10.00
N SER A 47 -6.50 -3.30 -9.41
CA SER A 47 -7.72 -2.82 -10.08
C SER A 47 -7.49 -1.62 -11.00
N ALA A 48 -6.55 -0.74 -10.64
CA ALA A 48 -6.18 0.45 -11.41
C ALA A 48 -4.77 0.94 -11.03
N LYS A 49 -4.12 1.68 -11.94
CA LYS A 49 -2.86 2.40 -11.69
C LYS A 49 -3.11 3.91 -11.73
N ALA A 50 -2.22 4.67 -11.10
CA ALA A 50 -2.23 6.15 -11.14
C ALA A 50 -3.61 6.77 -10.89
N ARG A 51 -4.36 6.23 -9.91
CA ARG A 51 -5.69 6.74 -9.58
C ARG A 51 -5.54 8.16 -9.05
N SER A 52 -6.02 9.13 -9.82
CA SER A 52 -6.23 10.48 -9.31
C SER A 52 -7.39 10.44 -8.33
N LEU A 53 -7.10 10.72 -7.05
CA LEU A 53 -8.13 10.98 -6.06
C LEU A 53 -8.65 12.38 -6.39
N GLY A 54 -9.76 12.46 -7.13
CA GLY A 54 -10.36 13.72 -7.54
C GLY A 54 -10.43 14.67 -6.35
N VAL A 55 -9.69 15.78 -6.43
CA VAL A 55 -9.78 16.86 -5.46
C VAL A 55 -11.22 17.35 -5.49
N TYR A 56 -11.93 17.19 -4.38
CA TYR A 56 -13.21 17.85 -4.15
C TYR A 56 -12.94 19.35 -4.10
N ASN A 57 -13.09 20.03 -5.24
CA ASN A 57 -12.98 21.48 -5.32
C ASN A 57 -14.33 22.08 -4.86
N GLY A 58 -14.59 21.98 -3.55
CA GLY A 58 -15.75 22.56 -2.88
C GLY A 58 -15.27 23.56 -1.82
N GLY A 59 -14.91 24.76 -2.27
CA GLY A 59 -14.43 25.85 -1.42
C GLY A 59 -14.55 27.18 -2.14
N VAL A 60 -15.76 27.75 -2.05
CA VAL A 60 -16.20 29.13 -2.29
C VAL A 60 -15.11 30.14 -2.72
N GLU A 61 -15.28 30.68 -3.93
CA GLU A 61 -14.69 31.97 -4.31
C GLU A 61 -15.69 33.11 -4.01
N SER A 62 -15.15 34.18 -3.44
CA SER A 62 -15.74 35.46 -2.97
C SER A 62 -16.20 35.51 -1.53
#